data_AF-A0A439CYN4-F1
#
_entry.id   AF-A0A439CYN4-F1
#
_cell.length_a   1.000
_cell.length_b   1.000
_cell.length_c   1.000
_cell.angle_alpha   90.00
_cell.angle_beta   90.00
_cell.angle_gamma   90.00
#
_symmetry.space_group_name_H-M   'P 1'
#
loop_
_entity.id
_entity.type
_entity.pdbx_description
1 polymer ?
#
loop_
_entity_poly.entity_id
_entity_poly.type
_entity_poly.pdbx_seq_one_letter_code
_entity_poly.pdbx_strand_id
1 'polypeptide(L)'
;MPCIDLGDSIPPNTAHAVSVSLPTWKSNVGYEEGEQWVLGTMITGYPRFFIHKAIQALSADIVAKHGRPGQSAMLFPTRRTAQRCADFIRARAEPSVIGDLAILRLVLDPAKQFSEPLRSIAPSISQSSSPRTSSRSRSSTGSTPATACPAGGRNSATGSSATASSSSTTARPR
;
A
#
# COMPACT_ATOMS: atom_id res chain seq x y z
N MET A 1 30.77 -2.37 31.24
CA MET A 1 29.93 -2.58 30.05
C MET A 1 28.62 -3.18 30.53
N PRO A 2 27.45 -2.64 30.17
CA PRO A 2 26.18 -3.27 30.55
C PRO A 2 26.15 -4.73 30.04
N CYS A 3 25.82 -5.66 30.93
CA CYS A 3 25.55 -7.05 30.55
C CYS A 3 24.17 -7.08 29.92
N ILE A 4 24.09 -7.38 28.62
CA ILE A 4 22.83 -7.51 27.89
C ILE A 4 22.57 -9.01 27.73
N ASP A 5 21.41 -9.48 28.18
CA ASP A 5 21.06 -10.89 28.17
C ASP A 5 20.92 -11.43 26.74
N LEU A 6 21.08 -12.75 26.58
CA LEU A 6 20.92 -13.39 25.27
C LEU A 6 19.51 -13.13 24.71
N GLY A 7 19.44 -12.69 23.46
CA GLY A 7 18.17 -12.47 22.76
C GLY A 7 17.54 -11.09 23.02
N ASP A 8 18.08 -10.29 23.94
CA ASP A 8 17.62 -8.92 24.21
C ASP A 8 17.97 -7.96 23.09
N SER A 9 17.12 -6.95 22.89
CA SER A 9 17.29 -5.92 21.87
C SER A 9 18.56 -5.10 22.08
N ILE A 10 19.25 -4.80 20.97
CA ILE A 10 20.34 -3.81 20.94
C ILE A 10 19.93 -2.67 19.98
N PRO A 11 19.87 -1.41 20.44
CA PRO A 11 20.00 -0.94 21.83
C PRO A 11 18.84 -1.41 22.74
N PRO A 12 19.06 -1.51 24.06
CA PRO A 12 18.02 -1.95 25.00
C PRO A 12 16.82 -0.99 25.01
N ASN A 13 15.63 -1.51 25.31
CA ASN A 13 14.37 -0.76 25.47
C ASN A 13 13.98 0.12 24.26
N THR A 14 14.43 -0.23 23.06
CA THR A 14 14.09 0.51 21.85
C THR A 14 12.97 -0.21 21.10
N ALA A 15 11.81 0.45 20.94
CA ALA A 15 10.59 -0.13 20.38
C ALA A 15 10.74 -0.69 18.94
N HIS A 16 11.75 -0.24 18.21
CA HIS A 16 12.05 -0.64 16.84
C HIS A 16 13.47 -1.20 16.71
N ALA A 17 14.04 -1.75 17.79
CA ALA A 17 15.33 -2.42 17.72
C ALA A 17 15.29 -3.57 16.72
N VAL A 18 16.31 -3.61 15.86
CA VAL A 18 16.43 -4.60 14.79
C VAL A 18 17.56 -5.60 15.04
N SER A 19 18.29 -5.47 16.15
CA SER A 19 19.40 -6.35 16.51
C SER A 19 19.17 -6.95 17.89
N VAL A 20 19.82 -8.08 18.17
CA VAL A 20 19.78 -8.79 19.44
C VAL A 20 21.17 -9.10 19.95
N SER A 21 21.28 -9.26 21.26
CA SER A 21 22.50 -9.66 21.93
C SER A 21 22.76 -11.16 21.74
N LEU A 22 23.94 -11.48 21.22
CA LEU A 22 24.52 -12.81 21.18
C LEU A 22 25.88 -12.74 21.92
N PRO A 23 25.87 -12.76 23.27
CA PRO A 23 27.02 -12.34 24.07
C PRO A 23 28.21 -13.30 24.02
N THR A 24 28.03 -14.52 23.51
CA THR A 24 29.08 -15.55 23.44
C THR A 24 29.24 -16.12 22.04
N TRP A 25 30.41 -16.69 21.74
CA TRP A 25 30.61 -17.45 20.49
C TRP A 25 29.64 -18.64 20.40
N LYS A 26 29.38 -19.31 21.52
CA LYS A 26 28.41 -20.42 21.60
C LYS A 26 27.00 -19.99 21.20
N SER A 27 26.56 -18.79 21.58
CA SER A 27 25.26 -18.25 21.14
C SER A 27 25.22 -17.90 19.66
N ASN A 28 26.34 -17.48 19.04
CA ASN A 28 26.40 -17.28 17.60
C ASN A 28 26.30 -18.62 16.84
N VAL A 29 27.04 -19.64 17.27
CA VAL A 29 26.97 -20.98 16.68
C VAL A 29 25.54 -21.54 16.81
N GLY A 30 24.96 -21.48 18.02
CA GLY A 30 23.59 -21.96 18.23
C GLY A 30 22.53 -21.18 17.44
N TYR A 31 22.74 -19.89 17.16
CA TYR A 31 21.86 -19.12 16.28
C TYR A 31 21.89 -19.67 14.85
N GLU A 32 23.08 -19.88 14.29
CA GLU A 32 23.27 -20.37 12.91
C GLU A 32 22.82 -21.84 12.75
N GLU A 33 22.98 -22.66 13.79
CA GLU A 33 22.52 -24.05 13.81
C GLU A 33 21.01 -24.20 14.13
N GLY A 34 20.34 -23.09 14.47
CA GLY A 34 18.90 -23.07 14.75
C GLY A 34 18.51 -23.69 16.08
N GLU A 35 19.42 -23.66 17.06
CA GLU A 35 19.22 -24.24 18.38
C GLU A 35 18.12 -23.52 19.17
N GLN A 36 17.19 -24.29 19.76
CA GLN A 36 15.98 -23.75 20.37
C GLN A 36 16.27 -22.86 21.61
N TRP A 37 17.34 -23.15 22.34
CA TRP A 37 17.75 -22.34 23.50
C TRP A 37 18.23 -20.94 23.11
N VAL A 38 18.62 -20.73 21.84
CA VAL A 38 18.93 -19.41 21.28
C VAL A 38 17.68 -18.81 20.65
N LEU A 39 17.08 -19.49 19.67
CA LEU A 39 15.95 -18.96 18.90
C LEU A 39 14.74 -18.62 19.77
N GLY A 40 14.47 -19.41 20.82
CA GLY A 40 13.35 -19.18 21.73
C GLY A 40 13.49 -17.94 22.60
N THR A 41 14.70 -17.40 22.76
CA THR A 41 14.97 -16.18 23.55
C THR A 41 14.90 -14.90 22.72
N MET A 42 14.90 -15.00 21.40
CA MET A 42 14.99 -13.84 20.51
C MET A 42 13.70 -13.02 20.48
N ILE A 43 13.81 -11.73 20.77
CA ILE A 43 12.67 -10.81 20.71
C ILE A 43 12.54 -10.07 19.37
N THR A 44 13.67 -9.88 18.68
CA THR A 44 13.84 -9.27 17.36
C THR A 44 15.07 -9.90 16.72
N GLY A 45 15.55 -9.43 15.57
CA GLY A 45 16.80 -9.95 15.02
C GLY A 45 17.19 -9.39 13.66
N TYR A 46 18.50 -9.29 13.47
CA TYR A 46 19.13 -9.06 12.19
C TYR A 46 20.01 -10.29 11.89
N PRO A 47 19.98 -10.85 10.67
CA PRO A 47 19.21 -10.41 9.51
C PRO A 47 17.68 -10.57 9.67
N ARG A 48 16.89 -9.78 8.92
CA ARG A 48 15.43 -9.70 9.04
C ARG A 48 14.70 -10.93 8.48
N PHE A 49 14.97 -12.10 9.05
CA PHE A 49 14.33 -13.36 8.68
C PHE A 49 12.88 -13.46 9.17
N PHE A 50 12.50 -12.66 10.17
CA PHE A 50 11.17 -12.68 10.77
C PHE A 50 10.49 -11.32 10.70
N ILE A 51 9.17 -11.33 10.60
CA ILE A 51 8.34 -10.13 10.65
C ILE A 51 8.35 -9.60 12.08
N HIS A 52 8.65 -8.31 12.26
CA HIS A 52 8.70 -7.67 13.57
C HIS A 52 7.37 -7.80 14.33
N LYS A 53 7.42 -8.04 15.65
CA LYS A 53 6.25 -8.30 16.51
C LYS A 53 5.16 -7.22 16.39
N ALA A 54 5.53 -5.95 16.29
CA ALA A 54 4.56 -4.86 16.08
C ALA A 54 3.79 -4.97 14.75
N ILE A 55 4.44 -5.45 13.69
CA ILE A 55 3.82 -5.66 12.37
C ILE A 55 2.90 -6.88 12.43
N GLN A 56 3.30 -7.94 13.14
CA GLN A 56 2.45 -9.11 13.39
C GLN A 56 1.20 -8.75 14.21
N ALA A 57 1.36 -7.95 15.26
CA ALA A 57 0.24 -7.46 16.07
C ALA A 57 -0.74 -6.62 15.23
N LEU A 58 -0.24 -5.67 14.45
CA LEU A 58 -1.07 -4.88 13.55
C LEU A 58 -1.79 -5.75 12.50
N SER A 59 -1.10 -6.76 11.96
CA SER A 59 -1.73 -7.73 11.04
C SER A 59 -2.87 -8.49 11.71
N ALA A 60 -2.65 -9.00 12.93
CA ALA A 60 -3.67 -9.70 13.70
C ALA A 60 -4.89 -8.81 13.98
N ASP A 61 -4.68 -7.55 14.37
CA ASP A 61 -5.76 -6.58 14.61
C ASP A 61 -6.60 -6.31 13.34
N ILE A 62 -5.93 -6.21 12.20
CA ILE A 62 -6.61 -6.01 10.90
C ILE A 62 -7.45 -7.23 10.55
N VAL A 63 -6.92 -8.45 10.72
CA VAL A 63 -7.66 -9.70 10.45
C VAL A 63 -8.83 -9.83 11.41
N ALA A 64 -8.64 -9.54 12.70
CA ALA A 64 -9.72 -9.60 13.70
C ALA A 64 -10.89 -8.67 13.36
N LYS A 65 -10.60 -7.51 12.77
CA LYS A 65 -11.62 -6.49 12.45
C LYS A 65 -12.23 -6.64 11.05
N HIS A 66 -11.46 -7.10 10.08
CA HIS A 66 -11.83 -7.05 8.65
C HIS A 66 -11.69 -8.40 7.92
N GLY A 67 -11.08 -9.39 8.54
CA GLY A 67 -10.82 -10.70 7.95
C GLY A 67 -11.84 -11.76 8.38
N ARG A 68 -11.57 -13.00 7.97
CA ARG A 68 -12.31 -14.21 8.35
C ARG A 68 -11.43 -15.12 9.22
N PRO A 69 -12.02 -16.03 10.01
CA PRO A 69 -11.26 -17.05 10.72
C PRO A 69 -10.34 -17.84 9.78
N GLY A 70 -9.10 -18.07 10.19
CA GLY A 70 -8.10 -18.78 9.39
C GLY A 70 -7.39 -17.94 8.33
N GLN A 71 -7.73 -16.66 8.16
CA GLN A 71 -6.99 -15.76 7.27
C GLN A 71 -5.79 -15.12 7.98
N SER A 72 -4.83 -14.68 7.17
CA SER A 72 -3.70 -13.86 7.63
C SER A 72 -3.56 -12.62 6.74
N ALA A 73 -3.00 -11.55 7.29
CA ALA A 73 -2.73 -10.32 6.54
C ALA A 73 -1.23 -10.08 6.38
N MET A 74 -0.82 -9.71 5.17
CA MET A 74 0.53 -9.21 4.90
C MET A 74 0.47 -7.70 4.67
N LEU A 75 1.31 -6.96 5.40
CA LEU A 75 1.28 -5.50 5.39
C LEU A 75 2.26 -4.95 4.34
N PHE A 76 1.77 -3.99 3.55
CA PHE A 76 2.55 -3.33 2.51
C PHE A 76 2.48 -1.81 2.68
N PRO A 77 3.58 -1.08 2.44
CA PRO A 77 3.61 0.37 2.63
C PRO A 77 2.77 1.12 1.58
N THR A 78 2.55 0.52 0.41
CA THR A 78 1.77 1.16 -0.67
C THR A 78 0.83 0.16 -1.33
N ARG A 79 -0.25 0.69 -1.94
CA ARG A 79 -1.13 -0.12 -2.80
C ARG A 79 -0.36 -0.78 -3.95
N ARG A 80 0.63 -0.09 -4.52
CA ARG A 80 1.39 -0.61 -5.67
C ARG A 80 2.18 -1.87 -5.29
N THR A 81 2.82 -1.88 -4.13
CA THR A 81 3.56 -3.06 -3.64
C THR A 81 2.61 -4.21 -3.27
N ALA A 82 1.47 -3.90 -2.64
CA ALA A 82 0.44 -4.91 -2.34
C ALA A 82 -0.11 -5.55 -3.62
N GLN A 83 -0.39 -4.74 -4.65
CA GLN A 83 -0.90 -5.23 -5.93
C GLN A 83 0.10 -6.17 -6.60
N ARG A 84 1.38 -5.80 -6.66
CA ARG A 84 2.43 -6.66 -7.22
C ARG A 84 2.52 -8.02 -6.52
N CYS A 85 2.38 -8.03 -5.19
CA CYS A 85 2.34 -9.29 -4.43
C CYS A 85 1.09 -10.10 -4.77
N ALA A 86 -0.07 -9.48 -4.80
CA ALA A 86 -1.32 -10.15 -5.14
C ALA A 86 -1.27 -10.73 -6.57
N ASP A 87 -0.73 -10.00 -7.53
CA ASP A 87 -0.57 -10.46 -8.92
C ASP A 87 0.39 -11.65 -9.00
N PHE A 88 1.49 -11.62 -8.25
CA PHE A 88 2.40 -12.75 -8.13
C PHE A 88 1.73 -14.00 -7.54
N ILE A 89 0.94 -13.84 -6.47
CA ILE A 89 0.20 -14.95 -5.86
C ILE A 89 -0.82 -15.51 -6.86
N ARG A 90 -1.61 -14.65 -7.52
CA ARG A 90 -2.60 -15.09 -8.53
C ARG A 90 -1.97 -15.86 -9.69
N ALA A 91 -0.75 -15.50 -10.07
CA ALA A 91 -0.04 -16.17 -11.16
C ALA A 91 0.50 -17.55 -10.79
N ARG A 92 0.58 -17.90 -9.49
CA ARG A 92 1.30 -19.10 -9.02
C ARG A 92 0.54 -19.98 -8.02
N ALA A 93 -0.50 -19.47 -7.39
CA ALA A 93 -1.25 -20.18 -6.37
C ALA A 93 -2.40 -21.01 -6.97
N GLU A 94 -2.81 -22.03 -6.23
CA GLU A 94 -3.98 -22.83 -6.56
C GLU A 94 -5.27 -21.97 -6.60
N PRO A 95 -6.25 -22.29 -7.47
CA PRO A 95 -7.48 -21.53 -7.61
C PRO A 95 -8.25 -21.32 -6.30
N SER A 96 -8.16 -22.29 -5.38
CA SER A 96 -8.80 -22.21 -4.05
C SER A 96 -8.27 -21.05 -3.20
N VAL A 97 -6.98 -20.71 -3.32
CA VAL A 97 -6.34 -19.62 -2.59
C VAL A 97 -6.66 -18.26 -3.21
N ILE A 98 -6.86 -18.23 -4.53
CA ILE A 98 -7.13 -16.99 -5.28
C ILE A 98 -8.48 -16.39 -4.89
N GLY A 99 -9.49 -17.24 -4.64
CA GLY A 99 -10.85 -16.79 -4.29
C GLY A 99 -10.92 -16.00 -2.98
N ASP A 100 -10.01 -16.27 -2.04
CA ASP A 100 -9.97 -15.60 -0.74
C ASP A 100 -8.95 -14.45 -0.67
N LEU A 101 -8.24 -14.16 -1.77
CA LEU A 101 -7.23 -13.10 -1.81
C LEU A 101 -7.86 -11.72 -1.99
N ALA A 102 -7.83 -10.92 -0.92
CA ALA A 102 -8.31 -9.53 -0.91
C ALA A 102 -7.19 -8.53 -0.60
N ILE A 103 -7.31 -7.31 -1.17
CA ILE A 103 -6.43 -6.18 -0.82
C ILE A 103 -7.27 -5.17 -0.03
N LEU A 104 -6.92 -4.97 1.23
CA LEU A 104 -7.48 -3.92 2.08
C LEU A 104 -6.61 -2.67 1.99
N ARG A 105 -7.23 -1.52 1.71
CA ARG A 105 -6.56 -0.22 1.78
C ARG A 105 -7.00 0.48 3.05
N LEU A 106 -6.07 0.67 3.97
CA LEU A 106 -6.27 1.47 5.17
C LEU A 106 -5.92 2.92 4.87
N VAL A 107 -6.85 3.83 5.16
CA VAL A 107 -6.69 5.27 4.98
C VAL A 107 -6.98 5.95 6.31
N LEU A 108 -6.17 6.94 6.66
CA LEU A 108 -6.42 7.79 7.82
C LEU A 108 -7.63 8.68 7.52
N ASP A 109 -8.62 8.64 8.41
CA ASP A 109 -9.81 9.47 8.35
C ASP A 109 -9.47 10.92 8.73
N PRO A 110 -9.41 11.87 7.77
CA PRO A 110 -8.94 13.22 8.01
C PRO A 110 -9.81 14.00 9.01
N ALA A 111 -11.05 13.56 9.26
CA ALA A 111 -11.93 14.19 10.25
C ALA A 111 -11.53 13.86 11.71
N LYS A 112 -10.66 12.87 11.93
CA LYS A 112 -10.19 12.46 13.26
C LYS A 112 -8.86 13.13 13.59
N GLN A 113 -8.70 13.51 14.85
CA GLN A 113 -7.44 14.02 15.34
C GLN A 113 -6.43 12.87 15.47
N PHE A 114 -5.31 12.99 14.77
CA PHE A 114 -4.17 12.07 14.89
C PHE A 114 -2.98 12.76 15.51
N SER A 115 -2.12 11.96 16.14
CA SER A 115 -0.79 12.38 16.61
C SER A 115 0.07 12.88 15.45
N GLU A 116 0.99 13.80 15.74
CA GLU A 116 1.91 14.41 14.76
C GLU A 116 2.58 13.40 13.81
N PRO A 117 3.11 12.24 14.27
CA PRO A 117 3.72 11.26 13.38
C PRO A 117 2.78 10.64 12.34
N LEU A 118 1.47 10.57 12.63
CA LEU A 118 0.48 10.02 11.71
C LEU A 118 0.04 11.04 10.66
N ARG A 119 0.15 12.34 10.96
CA ARG A 119 -0.17 13.42 10.02
C ARG A 119 0.79 13.44 8.84
N SER A 120 2.09 13.17 9.06
CA SER A 120 3.08 13.10 8.00
C SER A 120 2.88 11.90 7.05
N ILE A 121 2.12 10.89 7.48
CA ILE A 121 1.82 9.66 6.73
C ILE A 121 0.41 9.72 6.11
N ALA A 122 -0.41 10.71 6.46
CA ALA A 122 -1.74 10.88 5.88
C ALA A 122 -1.64 11.22 4.38
N PRO A 123 -2.57 10.73 3.53
CA PRO A 123 -2.62 11.18 2.15
C PRO A 123 -2.93 12.68 2.16
N SER A 124 -1.93 13.51 1.83
CA SER A 124 -2.09 14.95 1.69
C SER A 124 -2.99 15.22 0.47
N ILE A 125 -4.29 15.38 0.68
CA ILE A 125 -5.18 15.95 -0.33
C ILE A 125 -5.01 17.46 -0.24
N SER A 126 -4.14 18.03 -1.09
CA SER A 126 -4.04 19.47 -1.27
C SER A 126 -5.33 19.97 -1.94
N GLN A 127 -6.17 20.68 -1.19
CA GLN A 127 -7.30 21.41 -1.73
C GLN A 127 -6.83 22.81 -2.15
N SER A 128 -6.84 23.13 -3.45
CA SER A 128 -6.75 24.52 -3.91
C SER A 128 -8.15 25.08 -4.09
N SER A 129 -8.58 25.95 -3.17
CA SER A 129 -9.75 26.80 -3.39
C SER A 129 -9.30 28.03 -4.17
N SER A 130 -9.59 28.06 -5.47
CA SER A 130 -9.52 29.31 -6.23
C SER A 130 -10.74 30.16 -5.87
N PRO A 131 -10.60 31.45 -5.51
CA PRO A 131 -11.76 32.29 -5.23
C PRO A 131 -12.63 32.38 -6.47
N ARG A 132 -13.91 32.06 -6.29
CA ARG A 132 -14.95 32.19 -7.31
C ARG A 132 -15.03 33.67 -7.70
N THR A 133 -14.43 34.05 -8.82
CA THR A 133 -14.60 35.39 -9.37
C THR A 133 -16.07 35.53 -9.76
N SER A 134 -16.81 36.25 -8.94
CA SER A 134 -18.13 36.76 -9.29
C SER A 134 -17.96 37.64 -10.52
N SER A 135 -18.39 37.14 -11.68
CA SER A 135 -18.48 37.93 -12.91
C SER A 135 -19.44 39.09 -12.65
N ARG A 136 -18.86 40.29 -12.52
CA ARG A 136 -19.60 41.54 -12.45
C ARG A 136 -20.28 41.76 -13.80
N SER A 137 -21.61 41.80 -13.81
CA SER A 137 -22.38 42.21 -14.97
C SER A 137 -22.00 43.63 -15.38
N ARG A 138 -21.73 43.84 -16.67
CA ARG A 138 -21.73 45.16 -17.29
C ARG A 138 -22.59 45.09 -18.54
N SER A 139 -23.70 45.81 -18.50
CA SER A 139 -24.62 46.05 -19.61
C SER A 139 -24.14 47.23 -20.46
N SER A 140 -24.05 46.95 -21.76
CA SER A 140 -24.46 47.76 -22.93
C SER A 140 -23.76 49.08 -23.34
N THR A 141 -23.80 49.26 -24.68
CA THR A 141 -23.51 50.40 -25.57
C THR A 141 -22.07 50.45 -26.10
N GLY A 142 -21.77 50.47 -27.41
CA GLY A 142 -22.52 50.51 -28.67
C GLY A 142 -21.52 50.81 -29.81
N SER A 143 -21.93 50.55 -31.07
CA SER A 143 -21.32 50.99 -32.35
C SER A 143 -20.46 50.00 -33.16
N THR A 144 -21.05 49.53 -34.26
CA THR A 144 -20.58 48.76 -35.46
C THR A 144 -19.94 49.68 -36.53
N PRO A 145 -19.61 49.25 -37.78
CA PRO A 145 -19.03 47.99 -38.33
C PRO A 145 -17.89 48.24 -39.37
N ALA A 146 -17.25 47.16 -39.88
CA ALA A 146 -16.55 46.98 -41.19
C ALA A 146 -15.32 46.06 -41.01
N THR A 147 -14.88 45.13 -41.87
CA THR A 147 -15.29 44.62 -43.19
C THR A 147 -14.40 43.39 -43.50
N ALA A 148 -14.95 42.41 -44.23
CA ALA A 148 -14.33 41.41 -45.14
C ALA A 148 -13.50 40.20 -44.63
N CYS A 149 -14.04 39.01 -44.95
CA CYS A 149 -13.40 37.73 -45.33
C CYS A 149 -12.60 37.86 -46.66
N PRO A 150 -11.78 36.89 -47.15
CA PRO A 150 -12.06 35.43 -47.10
C PRO A 150 -10.88 34.41 -47.12
N ALA A 151 -11.29 33.13 -47.02
CA ALA A 151 -10.85 31.95 -47.78
C ALA A 151 -9.72 31.02 -47.27
N GLY A 152 -10.05 29.71 -47.34
CA GLY A 152 -9.13 28.56 -47.42
C GLY A 152 -8.91 27.85 -46.09
N GLY A 153 -9.12 26.54 -45.91
CA GLY A 153 -9.42 25.44 -46.82
C GLY A 153 -9.74 24.19 -45.99
N ARG A 154 -10.35 23.21 -46.67
CA ARG A 154 -10.99 22.00 -46.14
C ARG A 154 -9.96 20.91 -45.80
N ASN A 155 -10.27 20.09 -44.78
CA ASN A 155 -10.47 18.62 -44.88
C ASN A 155 -10.44 18.03 -43.44
N SER A 156 -11.55 17.56 -42.87
CA SER A 156 -12.27 16.29 -43.13
C SER A 156 -11.59 15.06 -42.53
N ALA A 157 -12.24 14.53 -41.47
CA ALA A 157 -12.52 13.11 -41.18
C ALA A 157 -11.31 12.18 -40.91
N THR A 158 -11.31 11.31 -39.91
CA THR A 158 -12.30 10.29 -39.48
C THR A 158 -11.98 9.93 -38.02
N GLY A 159 -12.89 9.54 -37.11
CA GLY A 159 -14.03 8.65 -37.25
C GLY A 159 -13.64 7.22 -36.84
N SER A 160 -13.78 6.85 -35.56
CA SER A 160 -14.00 5.44 -35.15
C SER A 160 -14.58 5.35 -33.75
N SER A 161 -15.86 4.98 -33.74
CA SER A 161 -16.65 4.46 -32.62
C SER A 161 -17.02 3.01 -32.95
N ALA A 162 -16.91 2.07 -32.01
CA ALA A 162 -17.64 0.79 -31.93
C ALA A 162 -16.92 -0.11 -30.90
N THR A 163 -17.47 -0.33 -29.70
CA THR A 163 -18.42 -1.40 -29.29
C THR A 163 -17.83 -2.79 -29.05
N ALA A 164 -18.26 -3.37 -27.94
CA ALA A 164 -17.92 -4.66 -27.35
C ALA A 164 -18.20 -5.88 -28.24
N SER A 165 -17.57 -7.01 -27.93
CA SER A 165 -18.19 -8.35 -27.97
C SER A 165 -17.34 -9.38 -27.22
N SER A 166 -18.00 -10.11 -26.34
CA SER A 166 -17.58 -11.30 -25.61
C SER A 166 -17.72 -12.55 -26.48
N SER A 167 -16.76 -13.48 -26.38
CA SER A 167 -16.89 -14.83 -26.94
C SER A 167 -16.44 -15.88 -25.93
N SER A 168 -17.42 -16.58 -25.37
CA SER A 168 -17.27 -17.83 -24.63
C SER A 168 -17.08 -19.00 -25.60
N THR A 169 -16.06 -19.83 -25.42
CA THR A 169 -15.97 -21.14 -26.06
C THR A 169 -15.87 -22.23 -25.00
N THR A 170 -16.98 -22.94 -24.87
CA THR A 170 -17.13 -24.21 -24.19
C THR A 170 -16.36 -25.31 -24.93
N ALA A 171 -15.55 -26.08 -24.22
CA ALA A 171 -15.10 -27.39 -24.69
C ALA A 171 -15.03 -28.36 -23.48
N ARG A 172 -15.82 -29.43 -23.57
CA ARG A 172 -15.86 -30.62 -22.73
C ARG A 172 -16.14 -31.80 -23.68
N PRO A 173 -15.97 -33.07 -23.26
CA PRO A 173 -14.73 -33.80 -23.09
C PRO A 173 -14.65 -35.02 -24.04
N ARG A 174 -13.48 -35.68 -24.08
CA ARG A 174 -13.36 -37.15 -24.17
C ARG A 174 -12.06 -37.58 -23.51
#